data_AF-A0A2E1Q1T5-F1
#
_entry.id   AF-A0A2E1Q1T5-F1
#
_cell.length_a   1.000
_cell.length_b   1.000
_cell.length_c   1.000
_cell.angle_alpha   90.00
_cell.angle_beta   90.00
_cell.angle_gamma   90.00
#
_symmetry.space_group_name_H-M   'P 1'
#
loop_
_entity.id
_entity.type
_entity.pdbx_description
1 polymer ?
#
loop_
_entity_poly.entity_id
_entity_poly.type
_entity_poly.pdbx_seq_one_letter_code
_entity_poly.pdbx_strand_id
1 'polypeptide(L)' 'MFHKDFGKKESDLLYTVKKAAEFMDVHPDTMRRWADNGEIKSTRHPINNYRVFFLADLMELRWKIEDQKNQ' A
#
# COMPACT_ATOMS: atom_id res chain seq x y z
N MET A 1 14.98 0.74 17.24
CA MET A 1 13.77 0.30 16.53
C MET A 1 12.87 1.52 16.38
N PHE A 2 12.86 2.16 15.22
CA PHE A 2 12.10 3.39 15.02
C PHE A 2 10.63 3.04 14.75
N HIS A 3 9.76 3.13 15.77
CA HIS A 3 8.32 3.26 15.54
C HIS A 3 8.08 4.65 14.96
N LYS A 4 8.17 4.75 13.63
CA LYS A 4 7.72 5.94 12.93
C LYS A 4 6.20 5.79 12.87
N ASP A 5 5.53 6.29 13.90
CA ASP A 5 4.08 6.46 13.90
C ASP A 5 3.73 7.42 12.76
N PHE A 6 3.49 6.87 11.56
CA PHE A 6 2.75 7.56 10.51
C PHE A 6 1.30 7.65 11.00
N GLY A 7 1.06 8.55 11.97
CA GLY A 7 -0.28 8.82 12.47
C GLY A 7 -1.16 9.14 11.29
N LYS A 8 -2.11 8.25 10.99
CA LYS A 8 -3.00 8.34 9.82
C LYS A 8 -3.67 9.71 9.84
N LYS A 9 -3.23 10.63 8.98
CA LYS A 9 -3.86 11.95 8.81
C LYS A 9 -4.86 11.84 7.66
N GLU A 10 -5.97 12.57 7.75
CA GLU A 10 -7.00 12.65 6.69
C GLU A 10 -6.46 13.00 5.29
N SER A 11 -5.23 13.53 5.19
CA SER A 11 -4.56 13.81 3.92
C SER A 11 -3.93 12.60 3.24
N ASP A 12 -4.11 11.38 3.77
CA ASP A 12 -3.59 10.16 3.16
C ASP A 12 -4.29 9.89 1.81
N LEU A 13 -3.65 10.34 0.73
CA LEU A 13 -4.10 10.11 -0.63
C LEU A 13 -4.41 8.62 -0.83
N LEU A 14 -5.64 8.35 -1.31
CA LEU A 14 -6.09 7.01 -1.65
C LEU A 14 -5.67 6.67 -3.08
N TYR A 15 -4.87 5.62 -3.21
CA TYR A 15 -4.40 5.11 -4.50
C TYR A 15 -5.26 3.92 -4.92
N THR A 16 -5.75 3.93 -6.15
CA THR A 16 -6.35 2.72 -6.75
C THR A 16 -5.27 1.65 -6.95
N VAL A 17 -5.67 0.39 -7.17
CA VAL A 17 -4.74 -0.70 -7.51
C VAL A 17 -3.74 -0.30 -8.60
N LYS A 18 -4.19 0.37 -9.66
CA LYS A 18 -3.32 0.79 -10.76
C LYS A 18 -2.24 1.77 -10.28
N LYS A 19 -2.64 2.85 -9.61
CA LYS A 19 -1.68 3.86 -9.14
C LYS A 19 -0.75 3.32 -8.06
N ALA A 20 -1.26 2.43 -7.20
CA ALA A 20 -0.45 1.78 -6.18
C ALA A 20 0.61 0.84 -6.81
N ALA A 21 0.24 0.10 -7.86
CA ALA A 21 1.15 -0.76 -8.60
C ALA A 21 2.24 0.05 -9.33
N GLU A 22 1.87 1.18 -9.94
CA GLU A 22 2.82 2.13 -10.52
C GLU A 22 3.79 2.69 -9.47
N PHE A 23 3.30 3.04 -8.27
CA PHE A 23 4.14 3.52 -7.17
C PHE A 23 5.12 2.46 -6.66
N MET A 24 4.69 1.20 -6.61
CA MET A 24 5.46 0.06 -6.12
C MET A 24 6.36 -0.58 -7.18
N ASP A 25 6.27 -0.12 -8.44
CA ASP A 25 6.96 -0.69 -9.61
C ASP A 25 6.68 -2.20 -9.79
N VAL A 26 5.40 -2.58 -9.72
CA VAL A 26 4.94 -3.96 -9.91
C VAL A 26 3.70 -4.04 -10.80
N HIS A 27 3.31 -5.25 -11.21
CA HIS A 27 2.06 -5.46 -11.93
C HIS A 27 0.83 -5.23 -11.01
N PRO A 28 -0.29 -4.68 -11.51
CA PRO A 28 -1.52 -4.52 -10.74
C PRO A 28 -2.04 -5.80 -10.07
N ASP A 29 -1.84 -6.96 -10.69
CA ASP A 29 -2.23 -8.24 -10.09
C ASP A 29 -1.37 -8.62 -8.88
N THR A 30 -0.10 -8.23 -8.85
CA THR A 30 0.76 -8.38 -7.68
C THR A 30 0.17 -7.59 -6.51
N MET A 31 -0.25 -6.33 -6.74
CA MET A 31 -0.92 -5.53 -5.71
C MET A 31 -2.24 -6.15 -5.23
N ARG A 32 -3.01 -6.79 -6.12
CA ARG A 32 -4.24 -7.51 -5.73
C ARG A 32 -3.89 -8.70 -4.84
N ARG A 33 -2.93 -9.53 -5.26
CA ARG A 33 -2.47 -10.69 -4.51
C ARG A 33 -1.96 -10.32 -3.13
N TRP A 34 -1.14 -9.27 -3.03
CA TRP A 34 -0.66 -8.76 -1.74
C TRP A 34 -1.80 -8.33 -0.82
N ALA A 35 -2.80 -7.64 -1.37
CA ALA A 35 -3.97 -7.24 -0.59
C ALA A 35 -4.84 -8.45 -0.18
N ASP A 36 -4.99 -9.45 -1.04
CA ASP A 36 -5.77 -10.67 -0.77
C ASP A 36 -5.07 -11.57 0.28
N ASN A 37 -3.74 -11.62 0.24
CA ASN A 37 -2.90 -12.34 1.21
C ASN A 37 -2.72 -11.59 2.54
N GLY A 38 -3.20 -10.35 2.64
CA GLY A 38 -3.05 -9.51 3.84
C GLY A 38 -1.65 -8.89 4.01
N GLU A 39 -0.80 -8.92 2.98
CA GLU A 39 0.53 -8.31 2.98
C GLU A 39 0.46 -6.77 3.00
N ILE A 40 -0.63 -6.19 2.50
CA ILE A 40 -0.94 -4.76 2.60
C ILE A 40 -2.41 -4.53 2.89
N LYS A 41 -2.69 -3.56 3.76
CA LYS A 41 -4.06 -3.15 4.06
C LYS A 41 -4.68 -2.45 2.86
N SER A 42 -5.91 -2.84 2.53
CA SER A 42 -6.71 -2.17 1.52
C SER A 42 -8.10 -1.87 2.03
N THR A 43 -8.70 -0.78 1.54
CA THR A 43 -10.09 -0.39 1.83
C THR A 43 -10.87 -0.37 0.53
N ARG A 44 -12.21 -0.40 0.60
CA ARG A 44 -13.08 -0.27 -0.56
C ARG A 44 -13.64 1.14 -0.64
N HIS A 45 -13.54 1.75 -1.81
CA HIS A 45 -14.08 3.08 -2.05
C HIS A 45 -15.62 3.05 -1.96
N PRO A 46 -16.26 3.95 -1.22
CA PRO A 46 -17.68 3.84 -0.88
C PRO A 46 -18.62 3.91 -2.09
N ILE A 47 -18.20 4.58 -3.18
CA ILE A 47 -19.07 4.81 -4.36
C ILE A 47 -18.95 3.71 -5.42
N ASN A 48 -17.75 3.19 -5.67
CA ASN A 48 -17.49 2.25 -6.78
C ASN A 48 -16.87 0.93 -6.33
N ASN A 49 -16.75 0.72 -5.02
CA ASN A 49 -16.25 -0.49 -4.38
C ASN A 49 -14.85 -0.95 -4.81
N TYR A 50 -14.10 -0.09 -5.51
CA TYR A 50 -12.74 -0.37 -5.91
C TYR A 50 -11.82 -0.40 -4.71
N ARG A 51 -10.83 -1.29 -4.80
CA ARG A 51 -9.77 -1.40 -3.81
C ARG A 51 -8.88 -0.16 -3.88
N VAL A 52 -8.70 0.48 -2.74
CA VAL A 52 -7.83 1.63 -2.55
C VAL A 52 -6.85 1.40 -1.40
N PHE A 53 -5.70 2.05 -1.49
CA PHE A 53 -4.58 1.93 -0.57
C PHE A 53 -4.22 3.31 -0.05
N PHE A 54 -3.87 3.40 1.23
CA PHE A 54 -3.28 4.61 1.77
C PHE A 54 -1.82 4.71 1.35
N LEU A 55 -1.35 5.91 1.02
CA LEU A 55 0.05 6.14 0.66
C LEU A 55 1.01 5.70 1.78
N ALA A 56 0.66 5.96 3.04
CA ALA A 56 1.48 5.56 4.18
C ALA A 56 1.71 4.03 4.23
N ASP A 57 0.65 3.25 4.01
CA ASP A 57 0.72 1.78 4.01
C ASP A 57 1.59 1.28 2.82
N LEU A 58 1.53 1.95 1.65
CA LEU A 58 2.39 1.65 0.50
C LEU A 58 3.86 1.95 0.76
N MET A 59 4.16 3.11 1.37
CA MET A 59 5.53 3.50 1.73
C MET A 59 6.13 2.54 2.76
N GLU A 60 5.34 2.14 3.75
CA GLU A 60 5.78 1.17 4.75
C GLU A 60 6.12 -0.18 4.11
N LEU A 61 5.25 -0.68 3.21
CA LEU A 61 5.51 -1.92 2.49
C LEU A 61 6.78 -1.82 1.64
N ARG A 62 6.96 -0.72 0.90
CA ARG A 62 8.15 -0.50 0.07
C ARG A 62 9.42 -0.55 0.91
N TRP A 63 9.43 0.14 2.04
CA TRP A 63 10.56 0.11 2.96
C TRP A 63 10.85 -1.30 3.48
N LYS A 64 9.82 -2.07 3.87
CA LYS A 64 9.98 -3.48 4.30
C LYS A 64 10.63 -4.35 3.22
N ILE A 65 10.19 -4.19 1.96
CA ILE A 65 10.75 -4.93 0.82
C ILE A 65 12.21 -4.54 0.56
N GLU A 66 12.53 -3.25 0.65
CA GLU A 66 13.89 -2.75 0.46
C GLU A 66 14.83 -3.18 1.60
N ASP A 67 14.36 -3.18 2.85
CA ASP A 67 15.14 -3.65 4.02
C ASP A 67 15.47 -5.14 3.92
N GLN A 68 14.51 -5.97 3.52
CA GLN A 68 14.72 -7.43 3.31
C GLN A 68 15.73 -7.74 2.20
N LYS A 69 15.88 -6.87 1.20
CA LYS A 69 16.87 -7.05 0.12
C LYS A 69 18.30 -6.71 0.55
N ASN A 70 18.46 -5.95 1.63
CA ASN A 70 19.74 -5.47 2.13
C ASN A 70 20.26 -6.28 3.33
N GLN A 71 19.56 -7.33 3.73
CA GLN A 71 19.97 -8.34 4.72
C GLN A 71 20.44 -9.61 4.01
#